data_AF-A0A7Z1AFB7-F1
#
_entry.id   AF-A0A7Z1AFB7-F1
#
_cell.length_a   1.000
_cell.length_b   1.000
_cell.length_c   1.000
_cell.angle_alpha   90.00
_cell.angle_beta   90.00
_cell.angle_gamma   90.00
#
_symmetry.space_group_name_H-M   'P 1'
#
loop_
_entity.id
_entity.type
_entity.pdbx_description
1 polymer ?
#
loop_
_entity_poly.entity_id
_entity_poly.type
_entity_poly.pdbx_seq_one_letter_code
_entity_poly.pdbx_strand_id
1 'polypeptide(L)'
;MDEDVYRTPKSDLTNQIEKKGSAVKAVFIATVVDVTATIFVGIVISIVYGMILASNGDSIEVITSKLSTMELTSKFSLVALASGCLITTFAGYLCAKLVNHSEYKIVAVFAIIVIAFGLAMGLSYYSVGENILLSLLTLCCVYLGAWLYVSRKQRLLQHLNDS
;
A
#
# COMPACT_ATOMS: atom_id res chain seq x y z
N MET A 1 -61.72 2.89 -17.55
CA MET A 1 -60.63 2.47 -16.65
C MET A 1 -59.54 1.94 -17.55
N ASP A 2 -58.66 2.82 -18.02
CA ASP A 2 -57.47 2.46 -18.80
C ASP A 2 -56.38 2.06 -17.80
N GLU A 3 -56.42 0.81 -17.36
CA GLU A 3 -55.27 0.21 -16.69
C GLU A 3 -54.32 -0.31 -17.77
N ASP A 4 -53.31 0.50 -18.06
CA ASP A 4 -52.23 0.19 -18.99
C ASP A 4 -51.45 -1.03 -18.49
N VAL A 5 -51.85 -2.21 -18.98
CA VAL A 5 -51.31 -3.55 -18.62
C VAL A 5 -49.81 -3.67 -18.91
N TYR A 6 -49.24 -2.77 -19.72
CA TYR A 6 -47.82 -2.72 -20.06
C TYR A 6 -47.00 -1.74 -19.23
N ARG A 7 -47.53 -1.20 -18.11
CA ARG A 7 -46.70 -0.43 -17.16
C ARG A 7 -45.61 -1.32 -16.58
N THR A 8 -44.37 -1.08 -17.00
CA THR A 8 -43.21 -1.63 -16.33
C THR A 8 -43.26 -1.24 -14.84
N PRO A 9 -43.00 -2.18 -13.93
CA PRO A 9 -42.92 -1.86 -12.51
C PRO A 9 -41.89 -0.73 -12.35
N LYS A 10 -42.18 0.25 -11.49
CA LYS A 10 -41.17 1.24 -11.06
C LYS A 10 -40.13 0.52 -10.20
N SER A 11 -39.39 -0.41 -10.79
CA SER A 11 -38.11 -0.83 -10.23
C SER A 11 -37.23 0.40 -10.27
N ASP A 12 -36.81 0.86 -9.10
CA ASP A 12 -35.84 1.93 -8.95
C ASP A 12 -34.52 1.44 -9.53
N LEU A 13 -34.40 1.52 -10.86
CA LEU A 13 -33.19 1.29 -11.65
C LEU A 13 -32.26 2.49 -11.52
N THR A 14 -32.25 3.15 -10.36
CA THR A 14 -31.06 3.85 -9.89
C THR A 14 -30.00 2.78 -9.71
N ASN A 15 -29.39 2.42 -10.84
CA ASN A 15 -28.10 1.77 -10.95
C ASN A 15 -27.28 2.31 -9.78
N GLN A 16 -26.86 1.42 -8.89
CA GLN A 16 -25.90 1.76 -7.86
C GLN A 16 -24.58 2.08 -8.55
N ILE A 17 -24.51 3.21 -9.26
CA ILE A 17 -23.30 3.80 -9.76
C ILE A 17 -22.53 4.11 -8.48
N GLU A 18 -21.67 3.17 -8.08
CA GLU A 18 -20.89 3.32 -6.87
C GLU A 18 -20.24 4.71 -6.91
N LYS A 19 -20.46 5.50 -5.85
CA LYS A 19 -20.04 6.89 -5.83
C LYS A 19 -18.56 6.96 -6.14
N LYS A 20 -18.20 7.69 -7.21
CA LYS A 20 -16.81 7.95 -7.58
C LYS A 20 -16.13 8.70 -6.43
N GLY A 21 -15.06 8.12 -5.91
CA GLY A 21 -14.24 8.76 -4.90
C GLY A 21 -13.38 9.87 -5.50
N SER A 22 -12.88 10.77 -4.65
CA SER A 22 -11.95 11.81 -5.09
C SER A 22 -10.53 11.24 -5.19
N ALA A 23 -9.94 11.31 -6.39
CA ALA A 23 -8.58 10.86 -6.65
C ALA A 23 -7.54 11.47 -5.70
N VAL A 24 -7.61 12.78 -5.49
CA VAL A 24 -6.67 13.51 -4.62
C VAL A 24 -6.79 13.04 -3.18
N LYS A 25 -8.02 12.85 -2.67
CA LYS A 25 -8.24 12.35 -1.32
C LYS A 25 -7.73 10.91 -1.16
N ALA A 26 -7.97 10.06 -2.15
CA ALA A 26 -7.52 8.68 -2.13
C ALA A 26 -5.99 8.57 -2.07
N VAL A 27 -5.28 9.30 -2.94
CA VAL A 27 -3.81 9.34 -2.95
C VAL A 27 -3.28 9.90 -1.63
N PHE A 28 -3.83 11.03 -1.17
CA PHE A 28 -3.36 11.66 0.08
C PHE A 28 -3.51 10.73 1.28
N ILE A 29 -4.69 10.12 1.45
CA ILE A 29 -4.94 9.20 2.57
C ILE A 29 -4.03 7.97 2.46
N ALA A 30 -3.87 7.39 1.27
CA ALA A 30 -3.00 6.24 1.06
C ALA A 30 -1.54 6.57 1.39
N THR A 31 -1.01 7.72 0.94
CA THR A 31 0.35 8.18 1.28
C THR A 31 0.52 8.39 2.77
N VAL A 32 -0.42 9.05 3.44
CA VAL A 32 -0.35 9.25 4.89
C VAL A 32 -0.31 7.91 5.62
N VAL A 33 -1.18 6.96 5.25
CA VAL A 33 -1.22 5.63 5.86
C VAL A 33 0.07 4.86 5.60
N ASP A 34 0.57 4.85 4.36
CA ASP A 34 1.81 4.15 3.98
C ASP A 34 3.02 4.67 4.76
N VAL A 35 3.20 5.99 4.80
CA VAL A 35 4.33 6.63 5.49
C VAL A 35 4.23 6.44 7.00
N THR A 36 3.07 6.70 7.61
CA THR A 36 2.91 6.58 9.07
C THR A 36 3.07 5.14 9.55
N ALA A 37 2.50 4.17 8.84
CA ALA A 37 2.67 2.76 9.18
C ALA A 37 4.13 2.31 9.01
N THR A 38 4.80 2.74 7.94
CA THR A 38 6.22 2.41 7.71
C THR A 38 7.11 2.98 8.81
N ILE A 39 6.90 4.24 9.20
CA ILE A 39 7.65 4.86 10.31
C ILE A 39 7.38 4.12 11.62
N PHE A 40 6.12 3.83 11.93
CA PHE A 40 5.75 3.15 13.17
C PHE A 40 6.41 1.76 13.27
N VAL A 41 6.32 0.97 12.21
CA VAL A 41 6.95 -0.35 12.16
C VAL A 41 8.48 -0.24 12.20
N GLY A 42 9.07 0.73 11.51
CA GLY A 42 10.50 0.99 11.57
C GLY A 42 11.00 1.30 12.97
N ILE A 43 10.27 2.11 13.74
CA ILE A 43 10.57 2.41 15.14
C ILE A 43 10.52 1.13 15.99
N VAL A 44 9.47 0.33 15.85
CA VAL A 44 9.31 -0.92 16.61
C VAL A 44 10.46 -1.89 16.31
N ILE A 45 10.80 -2.09 15.04
CA ILE A 45 11.90 -2.98 14.63
C ILE A 45 13.23 -2.47 15.17
N SER A 46 13.50 -1.17 15.09
CA SER A 46 14.74 -0.56 15.59
C SER A 46 14.89 -0.76 17.10
N ILE A 47 13.81 -0.56 17.86
CA ILE A 47 13.78 -0.77 19.31
C ILE A 47 14.06 -2.24 19.65
N VAL A 48 13.38 -3.18 19.00
CA VAL A 48 13.56 -4.62 19.23
C VAL A 48 14.98 -5.06 18.89
N TYR A 49 15.51 -4.62 17.74
CA TYR A 49 16.87 -4.96 17.32
C TYR A 49 17.92 -4.37 18.28
N GLY A 50 17.74 -3.12 18.71
CA GLY A 50 18.60 -2.49 19.72
C GLY A 50 18.61 -3.24 21.05
N MET A 51 17.46 -3.71 21.53
CA MET A 51 17.38 -4.52 22.76
C MET A 51 18.13 -5.85 22.62
N ILE A 52 18.00 -6.52 21.47
CA ILE A 52 18.70 -7.79 21.21
C ILE A 52 20.21 -7.56 21.22
N LEU A 53 20.70 -6.52 20.55
CA LEU A 53 22.13 -6.20 20.56
C LEU A 53 22.64 -5.85 21.96
N ALA A 54 21.88 -5.05 22.73
CA ALA A 54 22.22 -4.73 24.12
C ALA A 54 22.28 -6.00 25.00
N SER A 55 21.36 -6.95 24.81
CA SER A 55 21.36 -8.22 25.55
C SER A 55 22.56 -9.12 25.23
N ASN A 56 23.18 -8.95 24.05
CA ASN A 56 24.41 -9.64 23.67
C ASN A 56 25.68 -9.00 24.26
N GLY A 57 25.55 -7.90 25.00
CA GLY A 57 26.67 -7.18 25.62
C GLY A 57 27.43 -6.25 24.67
N ASP A 58 26.87 -5.93 23.50
CA ASP A 58 27.45 -4.92 22.61
C ASP A 58 27.44 -3.53 23.28
N SER A 59 28.52 -2.77 23.12
CA SER A 59 28.56 -1.38 23.62
C SER A 59 27.65 -0.47 22.80
N ILE A 60 27.26 0.68 23.36
CA ILE A 60 26.35 1.63 22.70
C ILE A 60 26.90 2.08 21.34
N GLU A 61 28.22 2.24 21.22
CA GLU A 61 28.90 2.63 19.99
C GLU A 61 28.75 1.54 18.91
N VAL A 62 28.93 0.27 19.31
CA VAL A 62 28.78 -0.88 18.42
C VAL A 62 27.32 -1.05 18.00
N ILE A 63 26.37 -0.87 18.91
CA ILE A 63 24.92 -0.91 18.62
C ILE A 63 24.56 0.15 17.57
N THR A 64 25.01 1.39 17.78
CA THR A 64 24.71 2.51 16.88
C THR A 64 25.30 2.28 15.48
N SER A 65 26.53 1.76 15.42
CA SER A 65 27.16 1.38 14.15
C SER A 65 26.37 0.28 13.44
N LYS A 66 25.99 -0.80 14.13
CA LYS A 66 25.22 -1.92 13.57
C LYS A 66 23.80 -1.52 13.12
N LEU A 67 23.17 -0.56 13.80
CA LEU A 67 21.89 0.02 13.38
C LEU A 67 22.02 0.87 12.11
N SER A 68 23.15 1.56 11.95
CA SER A 68 23.37 2.49 10.83
C SER A 68 23.86 1.80 9.55
N THR A 69 24.53 0.65 9.66
CA THR A 69 25.07 -0.11 8.53
C THR A 69 24.32 -1.43 8.29
N MET A 70 23.00 -1.40 8.43
CA MET A 70 22.20 -2.62 8.34
C MET A 70 22.06 -3.09 6.89
N GLU A 71 22.68 -4.21 6.56
CA GLU A 71 22.58 -4.82 5.22
C GLU A 71 21.16 -5.32 4.92
N LEU A 72 20.70 -5.20 3.67
CA LEU A 72 19.36 -5.64 3.24
C LEU A 72 19.13 -7.16 3.41
N THR A 73 20.19 -7.96 3.39
CA THR A 73 20.16 -9.43 3.50
C THR A 73 20.09 -9.93 4.94
N SER A 74 20.23 -9.04 5.93
CA SER A 74 20.10 -9.40 7.34
C SER A 74 18.69 -9.90 7.65
N LYS A 75 18.57 -10.86 8.59
CA LYS A 75 17.27 -11.41 9.02
C LYS A 75 16.27 -10.32 9.43
N PHE A 76 16.77 -9.29 10.12
CA PHE A 76 15.94 -8.16 10.56
C PHE A 76 15.52 -7.28 9.39
N SER A 77 16.42 -7.02 8.43
CA SER A 77 16.11 -6.28 7.21
C SER A 77 15.07 -7.02 6.36
N LEU A 78 15.11 -8.36 6.30
CA LEU A 78 14.09 -9.15 5.62
C LEU A 78 12.72 -9.03 6.29
N VAL A 79 12.66 -9.01 7.63
CA VAL A 79 11.41 -8.77 8.37
C VAL A 79 10.90 -7.34 8.11
N ALA A 80 11.79 -6.34 8.15
CA ALA A 80 11.45 -4.97 7.84
C ALA A 80 10.92 -4.84 6.40
N LEU A 81 11.60 -5.44 5.44
CA LEU A 81 11.21 -5.46 4.03
C LEU A 81 9.83 -6.11 3.84
N ALA A 82 9.61 -7.29 4.43
CA ALA A 82 8.34 -7.98 4.36
C ALA A 82 7.20 -7.14 4.96
N SER A 83 7.44 -6.52 6.11
CA SER A 83 6.45 -5.63 6.74
C SER A 83 6.17 -4.38 5.90
N GLY A 84 7.19 -3.76 5.31
CA GLY A 84 7.05 -2.64 4.38
C GLY A 84 6.26 -3.03 3.14
N CYS A 85 6.55 -4.17 2.53
CA CYS A 85 5.78 -4.69 1.41
C CYS A 85 4.30 -4.85 1.75
N LEU A 86 3.96 -5.41 2.91
CA LEU A 86 2.58 -5.58 3.35
C LEU A 86 1.87 -4.23 3.55
N ILE A 87 2.55 -3.26 4.17
CA ILE A 87 2.03 -1.90 4.37
C ILE A 87 1.74 -1.24 3.02
N THR A 88 2.71 -1.28 2.10
CA THR A 88 2.58 -0.67 0.77
C THR A 88 1.52 -1.35 -0.09
N THR A 89 1.41 -2.68 -0.02
CA THR A 89 0.31 -3.41 -0.66
C THR A 89 -1.04 -3.01 -0.06
N PHE A 90 -1.14 -2.87 1.26
CA PHE A 90 -2.37 -2.40 1.90
C PHE A 90 -2.71 -0.96 1.50
N ALA A 91 -1.73 -0.06 1.41
CA ALA A 91 -1.93 1.32 0.98
C ALA A 91 -2.37 1.39 -0.50
N GLY A 92 -1.80 0.57 -1.38
CA GLY A 92 -2.24 0.43 -2.77
C GLY A 92 -3.68 -0.08 -2.88
N TYR A 93 -4.04 -1.07 -2.06
CA TYR A 93 -5.43 -1.56 -1.94
C TYR A 93 -6.37 -0.45 -1.45
N LEU A 94 -5.98 0.28 -0.41
CA LEU A 94 -6.77 1.37 0.16
C LEU A 94 -6.97 2.50 -0.85
N CYS A 95 -5.92 2.87 -1.60
CA CYS A 95 -5.99 3.88 -2.66
C CYS A 95 -7.03 3.50 -3.73
N ALA A 96 -6.93 2.26 -4.24
CA ALA A 96 -7.89 1.73 -5.23
C ALA A 96 -9.32 1.71 -4.67
N LYS A 97 -9.48 1.31 -3.40
CA LYS A 97 -10.77 1.27 -2.70
C LYS A 97 -11.41 2.65 -2.54
N LEU A 98 -10.62 3.65 -2.14
CA LEU A 98 -11.13 4.99 -1.88
C LEU A 98 -11.54 5.71 -3.15
N VAL A 99 -10.85 5.47 -4.26
CA VAL A 99 -11.16 6.15 -5.52
C VAL A 99 -12.28 5.48 -6.28
N ASN A 100 -12.32 4.15 -6.28
CA ASN A 100 -13.39 3.35 -6.85
C ASN A 100 -13.72 3.61 -8.34
N HIS A 101 -12.82 4.27 -9.06
CA HIS A 101 -12.86 4.49 -10.50
C HIS A 101 -11.43 4.70 -11.00
N SER A 102 -11.14 4.33 -12.26
CA SER A 102 -9.81 4.51 -12.86
C SER A 102 -8.67 4.03 -11.95
N GLU A 103 -8.89 2.91 -11.26
CA GLU A 103 -8.14 2.48 -10.06
C GLU A 103 -6.65 2.41 -10.35
N TYR A 104 -6.25 1.70 -11.41
CA TYR A 104 -4.84 1.55 -11.80
C TYR A 104 -4.15 2.87 -12.19
N LYS A 105 -4.87 3.81 -12.81
CA LYS A 105 -4.28 5.11 -13.22
C LYS A 105 -3.93 5.95 -11.99
N ILE A 106 -4.77 5.91 -10.96
CA ILE A 106 -4.63 6.74 -9.77
C ILE A 106 -3.64 6.10 -8.80
N VAL A 107 -3.66 4.78 -8.70
CA VAL A 107 -2.65 3.98 -8.02
C VAL A 107 -1.26 4.21 -8.63
N ALA A 108 -1.13 4.40 -9.96
CA ALA A 108 0.16 4.71 -10.58
C ALA A 108 0.74 6.05 -10.08
N VAL A 109 -0.10 7.08 -9.90
CA VAL A 109 0.33 8.37 -9.31
C VAL A 109 0.80 8.17 -7.88
N PHE A 110 0.07 7.39 -7.10
CA PHE A 110 0.47 7.02 -5.74
C PHE A 110 1.82 6.27 -5.73
N ALA A 111 2.03 5.30 -6.63
CA ALA A 111 3.29 4.57 -6.74
C ALA A 111 4.48 5.51 -6.99
N ILE A 112 4.33 6.51 -7.88
CA ILE A 112 5.38 7.49 -8.15
C ILE A 112 5.74 8.28 -6.89
N ILE A 113 4.75 8.69 -6.10
CA ILE A 113 4.97 9.43 -4.85
C ILE A 113 5.74 8.57 -3.83
N VAL A 114 5.33 7.31 -3.65
CA VAL A 114 5.99 6.40 -2.70
C VAL A 114 7.40 6.04 -3.15
N ILE A 115 7.62 5.79 -4.45
CA ILE A 115 8.95 5.53 -5.00
C ILE A 115 9.85 6.76 -4.84
N ALA A 116 9.35 7.97 -5.14
CA ALA A 116 10.11 9.20 -4.96
C ALA A 116 10.49 9.42 -3.48
N PHE A 117 9.56 9.17 -2.57
CA PHE A 117 9.81 9.22 -1.13
C PHE A 117 10.85 8.18 -0.68
N GLY A 118 10.70 6.93 -1.12
CA GLY A 118 11.63 5.84 -0.82
C GLY A 118 13.03 6.11 -1.34
N LEU A 119 13.16 6.63 -2.57
CA LEU A 119 14.45 7.07 -3.13
C LEU A 119 15.06 8.20 -2.31
N ALA A 120 14.28 9.23 -1.96
CA ALA A 120 14.79 10.34 -1.15
C ALA A 120 15.34 9.87 0.20
N MET A 121 14.73 8.85 0.80
CA MET A 121 15.22 8.24 2.06
C MET A 121 16.37 7.27 1.84
N GLY A 122 16.42 6.55 0.72
CA GLY A 122 17.37 5.45 0.46
C GLY A 122 18.68 5.85 -0.22
N LEU A 123 18.77 7.04 -0.82
CA LEU A 123 19.93 7.48 -1.60
C LEU A 123 21.26 7.47 -0.82
N SER A 124 21.24 7.70 0.49
CA SER A 124 22.44 7.73 1.33
C SER A 124 22.79 6.38 1.97
N TYR A 125 21.87 5.41 1.94
CA TYR A 125 22.01 4.14 2.66
C TYR A 125 22.17 2.94 1.73
N TYR A 126 21.60 3.00 0.54
CA TYR A 126 21.59 1.90 -0.41
C TYR A 126 22.35 2.25 -1.68
N SER A 127 22.96 1.24 -2.30
CA SER A 127 23.55 1.37 -3.62
C SER A 127 22.49 1.69 -4.67
N VAL A 128 22.93 2.17 -5.85
CA VAL A 128 22.02 2.46 -6.96
C VAL A 128 21.24 1.21 -7.39
N GLY A 129 21.90 0.05 -7.41
CA GLY A 129 21.26 -1.23 -7.77
C GLY A 129 20.18 -1.64 -6.78
N GLU A 130 20.43 -1.50 -5.48
CA GLU A 130 19.45 -1.79 -4.43
C GLU A 130 18.25 -0.83 -4.49
N ASN A 131 18.49 0.46 -4.71
CA ASN A 131 17.42 1.44 -4.87
C ASN A 131 16.51 1.12 -6.07
N ILE A 132 17.08 0.66 -7.19
CA ILE A 132 16.30 0.22 -8.36
C ILE A 132 15.46 -1.02 -8.00
N LEU A 133 16.07 -2.01 -7.34
CA LEU A 133 15.37 -3.22 -6.91
C LEU A 133 14.20 -2.90 -5.97
N LEU A 134 14.43 -2.06 -4.96
CA LEU A 134 13.42 -1.63 -4.01
C LEU A 134 12.31 -0.81 -4.69
N SER A 135 12.63 0.01 -5.69
CA SER A 135 11.64 0.76 -6.46
C SER A 135 10.74 -0.17 -7.28
N LEU A 136 11.31 -1.18 -7.93
CA LEU A 136 10.55 -2.20 -8.66
C LEU A 136 9.67 -3.02 -7.71
N LEU A 137 10.21 -3.39 -6.55
CA LEU A 137 9.46 -4.11 -5.52
C LEU A 137 8.29 -3.28 -4.99
N THR A 138 8.50 -1.98 -4.74
CA THR A 138 7.46 -1.03 -4.32
C THR A 138 6.36 -0.97 -5.38
N LEU A 139 6.73 -0.84 -6.65
CA LEU A 139 5.78 -0.84 -7.77
C LEU A 139 4.94 -2.13 -7.78
N CYS A 140 5.58 -3.30 -7.69
CA CYS A 140 4.88 -4.57 -7.57
C CYS A 140 3.92 -4.59 -6.39
N CYS A 141 4.35 -4.17 -5.20
CA CYS A 141 3.51 -4.16 -3.99
C CYS A 141 2.27 -3.28 -4.15
N VAL A 142 2.44 -2.06 -4.68
CA VAL A 142 1.34 -1.11 -4.91
C VAL A 142 0.33 -1.67 -5.90
N TYR A 143 0.79 -2.23 -7.03
CA TYR A 143 -0.08 -2.80 -8.05
C TYR A 143 -0.77 -4.09 -7.59
N LEU A 144 -0.08 -4.94 -6.80
CA LEU A 144 -0.70 -6.11 -6.17
C LEU A 144 -1.85 -5.69 -5.26
N GLY A 145 -1.69 -4.63 -4.47
CA GLY A 145 -2.74 -4.07 -3.64
C GLY A 145 -3.97 -3.64 -4.43
N ALA A 146 -3.75 -2.89 -5.51
CA ALA A 146 -4.81 -2.45 -6.40
C ALA A 146 -5.52 -3.62 -7.11
N TRP A 147 -4.75 -4.61 -7.56
CA TRP A 147 -5.30 -5.81 -8.19
C TRP A 147 -6.20 -6.58 -7.22
N LEU A 148 -5.79 -6.78 -5.96
CA LEU A 148 -6.62 -7.42 -4.94
C LEU A 148 -7.97 -6.72 -4.74
N TYR A 149 -7.99 -5.38 -4.78
CA TYR A 149 -9.24 -4.62 -4.69
C TYR A 149 -10.12 -4.82 -5.94
N VAL A 150 -9.55 -4.62 -7.12
CA VAL A 150 -10.29 -4.69 -8.39
C VAL A 150 -10.85 -6.10 -8.62
N SER A 151 -10.07 -7.14 -8.36
CA SER A 151 -10.54 -8.54 -8.46
C SER A 151 -11.68 -8.84 -7.49
N ARG A 152 -11.63 -8.31 -6.26
CA ARG A 152 -12.73 -8.47 -5.29
C ARG A 152 -13.99 -7.74 -5.76
N LYS A 153 -13.85 -6.51 -6.27
CA LYS A 153 -14.96 -5.71 -6.81
C LYS A 153 -15.64 -6.41 -8.00
N GLN A 154 -14.87 -6.95 -8.94
CA GLN A 154 -15.40 -7.67 -10.11
C GLN A 154 -16.25 -8.89 -9.72
N ARG A 155 -15.78 -9.70 -8.76
CA ARG A 155 -16.54 -10.88 -8.28
C ARG A 155 -17.87 -10.48 -7.64
N LEU A 156 -17.91 -9.38 -6.90
CA LEU A 156 -19.16 -8.88 -6.29
C LEU A 156 -20.17 -8.42 -7.35
N LEU A 157 -19.70 -7.75 -8.41
CA LEU A 157 -20.57 -7.32 -9.51
C LEU A 157 -21.16 -8.49 -10.30
N GLN A 158 -20.42 -9.59 -10.46
CA GLN A 158 -20.92 -10.82 -11.08
C GLN A 158 -22.08 -11.43 -10.28
N HIS A 159 -21.92 -11.59 -8.95
CA HIS A 159 -22.99 -12.13 -8.10
C HIS A 159 -24.28 -11.30 -8.11
N LEU A 160 -24.17 -9.97 -8.21
CA LEU A 160 -25.33 -9.08 -8.31
C LEU A 160 -26.04 -9.17 -9.67
N ASN A 161 -25.34 -9.57 -10.73
CA ASN A 161 -25.92 -9.73 -12.07
C ASN A 161 -26.55 -11.11 -12.27
N ASP A 162 -26.17 -12.10 -11.45
CA ASP A 162 -26.70 -13.46 -11.49
C ASP A 162 -27.87 -13.69 -10.51
N SER A 163 -28.25 -12.69 -9.70
CA SER A 163 -29.36 -12.72 -8.72
C SER A 163 -30.58 -11.95 -9.20
#